data_AF-A0A972LZ10-F1
#
_entry.id   AF-A0A972LZ10-F1
#
_cell.length_a   1.000
_cell.length_b   1.000
_cell.length_c   1.000
_cell.angle_alpha   90.00
_cell.angle_beta   90.00
_cell.angle_gamma   90.00
#
_symmetry.space_group_name_H-M   'P 1'
#
loop_
_entity.id
_entity.type
_entity.pdbx_description
1 polymer ?
#
loop_
_entity_poly.entity_id
_entity_poly.type
_entity_poly.pdbx_seq_one_letter_code
_entity_poly.pdbx_strand_id
1 'polypeptide(L)'
;MKKFITMLLAVTMVLTMGIVAPAFSTHKANAASVVKIVLPTKPAADGKYYMEVNGEKKVLDAPPFIYNGRTLVSARWITSAFGANVSWDDKTRTAVFEMDVEGETISITVQDKGDQWVKTVLGDAKVFSNEVYVKNTFVSDKPVAVVLDVPAMNPKKIGRIYIPLRFVSETFGAAVTWDAKTKSVVIEWNKDSIVNPVEVTFWHAMRAKLGDALNQLIDEFNITHPYILIKPVAQPNYGTLSQKLLAAISDGKPPVMAQAYENWVDQYLKGDILEEMGKYIDGKVSGVDPLYKGDREDIFPIFWKDTYLSGKQYMMPFNKSLRVLYVNSDELKALGVEAPKTWEDLATISKEITEQTNGQKKGIAVYVGAELWYSMVHAFGGKVMNDDLTASMYPKYPQAWEKAFGFFKDLIDQGYAYIAPPNYGDQKEFGKGNTIFYIGTTAGITYVDKAVGGKFHYDVYPLPGGAMTVEGTNLVMFKGSEITPEQQKAAWTFIRWLTSPIPQAKWSMATGYFPIRQSSWKLDIYQEYLKDNPWRNRFLPIFEGKVNGYQLLITPASSAWGKARRDVSNLASQVLKGQITPKDAAQQLHNKLQQYIQEENQ
;
A
#
# COMPACT_ATOMS: atom_id res chain seq x y z
N MET A 1 -21.79 -42.86 52.08
CA MET A 1 -22.62 -41.77 52.65
C MET A 1 -22.68 -40.64 51.64
N LYS A 2 -23.89 -40.38 51.10
CA LYS A 2 -24.45 -39.16 50.47
C LYS A 2 -23.57 -38.41 49.44
N LYS A 3 -23.80 -38.59 48.12
CA LYS A 3 -24.76 -37.90 47.19
C LYS A 3 -24.23 -36.53 46.68
N PHE A 4 -23.76 -36.41 45.43
CA PHE A 4 -24.49 -36.02 44.19
C PHE A 4 -25.11 -34.61 44.20
N ILE A 5 -24.64 -33.69 43.32
CA ILE A 5 -25.40 -33.01 42.24
C ILE A 5 -24.53 -31.97 41.48
N THR A 6 -24.56 -32.15 40.16
CA THR A 6 -24.27 -31.33 38.96
C THR A 6 -24.54 -29.82 39.05
N MET A 7 -23.71 -28.96 38.41
CA MET A 7 -24.17 -28.03 37.35
C MET A 7 -23.03 -27.31 36.60
N LEU A 8 -23.18 -27.33 35.28
CA LEU A 8 -22.48 -26.62 34.20
C LEU A 8 -22.70 -25.10 34.29
N LEU A 9 -21.68 -24.27 34.05
CA LEU A 9 -21.89 -22.94 33.46
C LEU A 9 -20.61 -22.37 32.83
N ALA A 10 -20.72 -22.11 31.54
CA ALA A 10 -19.76 -21.46 30.68
C ALA A 10 -19.48 -20.02 31.15
N VAL A 11 -18.21 -19.63 31.18
CA VAL A 11 -17.80 -18.23 31.29
C VAL A 11 -17.70 -17.68 29.86
N THR A 12 -18.85 -17.32 29.32
CA THR A 12 -18.98 -16.41 28.17
C THR A 12 -18.72 -15.00 28.71
N MET A 13 -17.49 -14.51 28.58
CA MET A 13 -17.21 -13.09 28.82
C MET A 13 -17.63 -12.31 27.57
N VAL A 14 -18.94 -12.04 27.50
CA VAL A 14 -19.52 -11.09 26.57
C VAL A 14 -19.08 -9.70 27.01
N LEU A 15 -18.07 -9.15 26.33
CA LEU A 15 -17.79 -7.72 26.36
C LEU A 15 -18.86 -7.01 25.52
N THR A 16 -20.04 -6.81 26.13
CA THR A 16 -21.01 -5.80 25.69
C THR A 16 -20.39 -4.43 25.95
N MET A 17 -19.63 -3.93 24.98
CA MET A 17 -19.50 -2.48 24.81
C MET A 17 -20.87 -1.99 24.36
N GLY A 18 -21.64 -1.47 25.32
CA GLY A 18 -22.84 -0.70 25.02
C GLY A 18 -22.45 0.45 24.12
N ILE A 19 -22.93 0.40 22.87
CA ILE A 19 -22.92 1.53 21.96
C ILE A 19 -23.90 2.55 22.56
N VAL A 20 -23.37 3.46 23.37
CA VAL A 20 -24.03 4.75 23.57
C VAL A 20 -23.62 5.57 22.36
N ALA A 21 -24.41 5.52 21.31
CA ALA A 21 -24.32 6.49 20.22
C ALA A 21 -24.58 7.87 20.86
N PRO A 22 -23.61 8.81 20.85
CA PRO A 22 -23.96 10.19 21.14
C PRO A 22 -24.94 10.63 20.06
N ALA A 23 -26.05 11.25 20.45
CA ALA A 23 -26.93 11.91 19.51
C ALA A 23 -26.08 12.91 18.69
N PHE A 24 -25.88 12.62 17.41
CA PHE A 24 -25.13 13.48 16.50
C PHE A 24 -25.91 14.78 16.33
N SER A 25 -25.43 15.84 16.96
CA SER A 25 -25.79 17.20 16.60
C SER A 25 -25.25 17.46 15.20
N THR A 26 -26.14 17.63 14.22
CA THR A 26 -25.79 18.20 12.91
C THR A 26 -25.54 19.70 13.09
N HIS A 27 -24.37 20.06 13.64
CA HIS A 27 -23.97 21.46 13.67
C HIS A 27 -23.59 21.90 12.26
N LYS A 28 -24.46 22.72 11.67
CA LYS A 28 -24.07 23.62 10.57
C LYS A 28 -22.85 24.42 11.04
N ALA A 29 -21.76 24.30 10.29
CA ALA A 29 -20.55 25.09 10.49
C ALA A 29 -20.91 26.57 10.68
N ASN A 30 -20.44 27.17 11.77
CA ASN A 30 -20.55 28.61 11.95
C ASN A 30 -19.60 29.26 10.93
N ALA A 31 -20.11 30.11 10.06
CA ALA A 31 -19.34 30.74 8.97
C ALA A 31 -18.31 31.80 9.45
N ALA A 32 -17.93 31.80 10.72
CA ALA A 32 -17.32 32.96 11.39
C ALA A 32 -15.78 32.89 11.57
N SER A 33 -15.06 31.91 11.03
CA SER A 33 -13.62 31.75 11.29
C SER A 33 -12.82 31.09 10.16
N VAL A 34 -13.28 31.13 8.91
CA VAL A 34 -12.50 30.62 7.77
C VAL A 34 -11.47 31.67 7.33
N VAL A 35 -10.19 31.36 7.44
CA VAL A 35 -9.12 32.13 6.81
C VAL A 35 -8.90 31.58 5.40
N LYS A 36 -9.30 32.34 4.39
CA LYS A 36 -9.05 32.03 2.99
C LYS A 36 -7.82 32.77 2.49
N ILE A 37 -6.79 32.03 2.09
CA ILE A 37 -5.58 32.57 1.47
C ILE A 37 -5.58 32.22 -0.01
N VAL A 38 -5.46 33.22 -0.88
CA VAL A 38 -5.29 33.03 -2.33
C VAL A 38 -3.89 33.45 -2.73
N LEU A 39 -3.15 32.53 -3.36
CA LEU A 39 -1.79 32.76 -3.84
C LEU A 39 -1.70 32.68 -5.36
N PRO A 40 -1.40 33.79 -6.05
CA PRO A 40 -1.16 33.79 -7.47
C PRO A 40 0.19 33.16 -7.79
N THR A 41 0.25 32.43 -8.92
CA THR A 41 1.50 31.84 -9.43
C THR A 41 2.42 32.84 -10.15
N LYS A 42 1.99 34.10 -10.26
CA LYS A 42 2.72 35.20 -10.92
C LYS A 42 2.65 36.47 -10.08
N PRO A 43 3.67 37.36 -10.17
CA PRO A 43 3.58 38.66 -9.54
C PRO A 43 2.47 39.50 -10.21
N ALA A 44 1.94 40.47 -9.46
CA ALA A 44 1.05 41.47 -10.02
C ALA A 44 1.80 42.42 -10.97
N ALA A 45 1.07 43.32 -11.63
CA ALA A 45 1.63 44.24 -12.63
C ALA A 45 2.73 45.16 -12.08
N ASP A 46 2.74 45.41 -10.76
CA ASP A 46 3.77 46.19 -10.05
C ASP A 46 5.01 45.36 -9.66
N GLY A 47 5.10 44.11 -10.11
CA GLY A 47 6.20 43.20 -9.84
C GLY A 47 6.18 42.56 -8.45
N LYS A 48 5.17 42.85 -7.61
CA LYS A 48 5.08 42.31 -6.26
C LYS A 48 4.22 41.05 -6.23
N TYR A 49 4.52 40.17 -5.29
CA TYR A 49 3.64 39.07 -4.94
C TYR A 49 2.71 39.49 -3.82
N TYR A 50 1.44 39.13 -3.98
CA TYR A 50 0.39 39.39 -3.02
C TYR A 50 -0.24 38.09 -2.58
N MET A 51 -0.55 37.99 -1.29
CA MET A 51 -1.58 37.07 -0.84
C MET A 51 -2.87 37.85 -0.61
N GLU A 52 -4.00 37.21 -0.88
CA GLU A 52 -5.30 37.71 -0.44
C GLU A 52 -5.72 36.90 0.78
N VAL A 53 -5.89 37.56 1.93
CA VAL A 53 -6.36 36.95 3.18
C VAL A 53 -7.75 37.50 3.47
N ASN A 54 -8.78 36.67 3.36
CA ASN A 54 -10.18 37.07 3.57
C ASN A 54 -10.60 38.30 2.73
N GLY A 55 -10.13 38.39 1.50
CA GLY A 55 -10.39 39.53 0.60
C GLY A 55 -9.38 40.67 0.71
N GLU A 56 -8.54 40.70 1.75
CA GLU A 56 -7.54 41.75 1.94
C GLU A 56 -6.21 41.38 1.28
N LYS A 57 -5.70 42.26 0.41
CA LYS A 57 -4.39 42.08 -0.21
C LYS A 57 -3.25 42.43 0.74
N LYS A 58 -2.30 41.50 0.91
CA LYS A 58 -1.08 41.68 1.70
C LYS A 58 0.15 41.39 0.83
N VAL A 59 1.10 42.32 0.81
CA VAL A 59 2.38 42.17 0.09
C VAL A 59 3.23 41.11 0.79
N LEU A 60 3.85 40.23 0.01
CA LEU A 60 4.81 39.25 0.53
C LEU A 60 6.18 39.92 0.74
N ASP A 61 6.77 39.75 1.92
CA ASP A 61 8.14 40.22 2.22
C ASP A 61 9.22 39.34 1.55
N ALA A 62 8.83 38.14 1.13
CA ALA A 62 9.67 37.18 0.42
C ALA A 62 8.85 36.49 -0.69
N PRO A 63 9.30 36.48 -1.96
CA PRO A 63 8.53 35.89 -3.06
C PRO A 63 8.48 34.36 -2.95
N PRO A 64 7.35 33.72 -3.28
CA PRO A 64 7.29 32.27 -3.43
C PRO A 64 8.09 31.86 -4.68
N PHE A 65 8.55 30.61 -4.70
CA PHE A 65 9.18 30.06 -5.91
C PHE A 65 8.86 28.58 -6.08
N ILE A 66 9.01 28.09 -7.31
CA ILE A 66 8.84 26.67 -7.62
C ILE A 66 10.23 26.01 -7.63
N TYR A 67 10.37 24.89 -6.94
CA TYR A 67 11.54 24.02 -6.99
C TYR A 67 11.09 22.57 -7.03
N ASN A 68 11.63 21.79 -7.98
CA ASN A 68 11.23 20.40 -8.24
C ASN A 68 9.69 20.20 -8.30
N GLY A 69 8.98 21.14 -8.91
CA GLY A 69 7.52 21.08 -9.05
C GLY A 69 6.73 21.35 -7.77
N ARG A 70 7.38 21.81 -6.69
CA ARG A 70 6.71 22.27 -5.46
C ARG A 70 6.83 23.77 -5.32
N THR A 71 5.73 24.39 -4.90
CA THR A 71 5.73 25.80 -4.49
C THR A 71 6.29 25.90 -3.08
N LEU A 72 7.45 26.54 -2.94
CA LEU A 72 8.04 26.88 -1.66
C LEU A 72 7.68 28.31 -1.31
N VAL A 73 7.40 28.51 -0.02
CA VAL A 73 7.05 29.80 0.54
C VAL A 73 7.84 30.02 1.82
N SER A 74 8.02 31.29 2.22
CA SER A 74 8.56 31.56 3.54
C SER A 74 7.63 30.96 4.60
N ALA A 75 8.17 30.07 5.44
CA ALA A 75 7.41 29.40 6.49
C ALA A 75 6.79 30.41 7.45
N ARG A 76 7.55 31.43 7.87
CA ARG A 76 7.05 32.50 8.73
C ARG A 76 5.80 33.17 8.17
N TRP A 77 5.81 33.47 6.87
CA TRP A 77 4.73 34.18 6.24
C TRP A 77 3.40 33.40 6.31
N ILE A 78 3.42 32.12 5.92
CA ILE A 78 2.21 31.29 5.90
C ILE A 78 1.75 30.94 7.31
N THR A 79 2.68 30.62 8.23
CA THR A 79 2.31 30.22 9.60
C THR A 79 1.77 31.40 10.42
N SER A 80 2.30 32.61 10.22
CA SER A 80 1.75 33.81 10.87
C SER A 80 0.34 34.17 10.40
N ALA A 81 -0.07 33.74 9.19
CA ALA A 81 -1.46 33.90 8.75
C ALA A 81 -2.45 33.05 9.56
N PHE A 82 -1.98 31.98 10.19
CA PHE A 82 -2.76 31.13 11.11
C PHE A 82 -2.58 31.52 12.58
N GLY A 83 -1.79 32.55 12.87
CA GLY A 83 -1.49 32.98 14.26
C GLY A 83 -0.36 32.21 14.93
N ALA A 84 0.45 31.45 14.17
CA ALA A 84 1.58 30.72 14.75
C ALA A 84 2.74 31.65 15.15
N ASN A 85 3.34 31.34 16.29
CA ASN A 85 4.60 31.90 16.76
C ASN A 85 5.78 31.29 16.02
N VAL A 86 6.84 32.08 15.83
CA VAL A 86 8.05 31.65 15.13
C VAL A 86 9.27 31.99 15.97
N SER A 87 10.09 30.99 16.26
CA SER A 87 11.32 31.14 17.02
C SER A 87 12.50 30.46 16.32
N TRP A 88 13.70 30.92 16.65
CA TRP A 88 14.97 30.36 16.19
C TRP A 88 15.87 30.12 17.41
N ASP A 89 16.44 28.92 17.49
CA ASP A 89 17.45 28.56 18.48
C ASP A 89 18.81 28.45 17.79
N ASP A 90 19.72 29.38 18.11
CA ASP A 90 21.09 29.40 17.58
C ASP A 90 21.93 28.20 18.02
N LYS A 91 21.69 27.65 19.21
CA LYS A 91 22.48 26.53 19.74
C LYS A 91 22.20 25.25 18.99
N THR A 92 20.92 25.00 18.72
CA THR A 92 20.47 23.80 18.00
C THR A 92 20.31 24.05 16.50
N ARG A 93 20.51 25.30 16.03
CA ARG A 93 20.30 25.77 14.66
C ARG A 93 18.94 25.35 14.11
N THR A 94 17.91 25.61 14.91
CA THR A 94 16.57 25.06 14.70
C THR A 94 15.54 26.18 14.66
N ALA A 95 14.66 26.16 13.65
CA ALA A 95 13.47 27.00 13.60
C ALA A 95 12.25 26.22 14.08
N VAL A 96 11.46 26.85 14.96
CA VAL A 96 10.21 26.29 15.46
C VAL A 96 9.06 27.21 15.06
N PHE A 97 8.08 26.63 14.38
CA PHE A 97 6.80 27.26 14.05
C PHE A 97 5.74 26.59 14.91
N GLU A 98 5.04 27.33 15.76
CA GLU A 98 4.19 26.77 16.79
C GLU A 98 2.85 27.50 16.87
N MET A 99 1.75 26.75 16.95
CA MET A 99 0.40 27.28 17.06
C MET A 99 -0.33 26.55 18.20
N ASP A 100 -0.92 27.32 19.10
CA ASP A 100 -1.76 26.80 20.17
C ASP A 100 -3.24 26.94 19.78
N VAL A 101 -3.99 25.85 19.91
CA VAL A 101 -5.41 25.75 19.61
C VAL A 101 -6.09 25.02 20.77
N GLU A 102 -6.95 25.73 21.52
CA GLU A 102 -7.71 25.14 22.66
C GLU A 102 -6.83 24.42 23.71
N GLY A 103 -5.61 24.91 23.94
CA GLY A 103 -4.67 24.33 24.91
C GLY A 103 -3.82 23.18 24.36
N GLU A 104 -4.03 22.79 23.10
CA GLU A 104 -3.21 21.83 22.36
C GLU A 104 -2.25 22.56 21.42
N THR A 105 -1.08 21.97 21.16
CA THR A 105 -0.01 22.57 20.37
C THR A 105 0.24 21.79 19.09
N ILE A 106 0.29 22.52 17.98
CA ILE A 106 0.82 22.04 16.69
C ILE A 106 2.14 22.77 16.42
N SER A 107 3.22 22.02 16.17
CA SER A 107 4.51 22.63 15.82
C SER A 107 5.22 21.92 14.68
N ILE A 108 5.96 22.70 13.90
CA ILE A 108 6.91 22.25 12.89
C ILE A 108 8.29 22.72 13.32
N THR A 109 9.22 21.80 13.39
CA THR A 109 10.62 22.03 13.77
C THR A 109 11.52 21.71 12.59
N VAL A 110 12.29 22.68 12.14
CA VAL A 110 13.25 22.55 11.03
C VAL A 110 14.65 22.78 11.54
N GLN A 111 15.48 21.73 11.50
CA GLN A 111 16.88 21.80 11.88
C GLN A 111 17.76 22.04 10.65
N ASP A 112 18.70 22.98 10.74
CA ASP A 112 19.75 23.17 9.74
C ASP A 112 20.85 22.11 9.95
N LYS A 113 20.82 21.04 9.14
CA LYS A 113 21.71 19.87 9.26
C LYS A 113 23.01 19.95 8.44
N GLY A 114 23.30 21.02 7.70
CA GLY A 114 24.56 21.10 6.97
C GLY A 114 24.64 22.13 5.85
N ASP A 115 25.77 22.12 5.12
CA ASP A 115 26.16 23.17 4.19
C ASP A 115 25.91 22.83 2.71
N GLN A 116 24.91 21.99 2.42
CA GLN A 116 24.51 21.77 1.03
C GLN A 116 23.88 23.04 0.44
N TRP A 117 24.23 23.36 -0.80
CA TRP A 117 23.70 24.51 -1.53
C TRP A 117 23.14 24.08 -2.88
N VAL A 118 22.00 24.66 -3.26
CA VAL A 118 21.35 24.45 -4.56
C VAL A 118 21.10 25.80 -5.24
N LYS A 119 21.05 25.80 -6.57
CA LYS A 119 20.66 27.00 -7.32
C LYS A 119 19.14 27.04 -7.47
N THR A 120 18.55 28.17 -7.13
CA THR A 120 17.12 28.44 -7.29
C THR A 120 16.90 29.71 -8.12
N VAL A 121 15.66 30.00 -8.49
CA VAL A 121 15.31 31.27 -9.14
C VAL A 121 15.55 32.49 -8.24
N LEU A 122 15.68 32.29 -6.92
CA LEU A 122 16.03 33.33 -5.94
C LEU A 122 17.54 33.40 -5.66
N GLY A 123 18.35 32.64 -6.41
CA GLY A 123 19.80 32.52 -6.23
C GLY A 123 20.19 31.25 -5.45
N ASP A 124 21.42 31.24 -4.95
CA ASP A 124 21.93 30.13 -4.14
C ASP A 124 21.11 29.99 -2.85
N ALA A 125 20.62 28.78 -2.58
CA ALA A 125 19.85 28.45 -1.40
C ALA A 125 20.51 27.31 -0.63
N LYS A 126 20.65 27.50 0.69
CA LYS A 126 21.14 26.48 1.60
C LYS A 126 20.04 25.45 1.83
N VAL A 127 20.36 24.17 1.74
CA VAL A 127 19.46 23.08 2.11
C VAL A 127 19.58 22.85 3.61
N PHE A 128 18.49 23.02 4.34
CA PHE A 128 18.47 22.80 5.79
C PHE A 128 18.34 21.32 6.10
N SER A 129 17.25 20.71 5.63
CA SER A 129 17.00 19.29 5.76
C SER A 129 15.85 18.85 4.85
N ASN A 130 15.87 17.58 4.46
CA ASN A 130 14.72 16.88 3.91
C ASN A 130 13.84 16.28 5.02
N GLU A 131 14.27 16.32 6.28
CA GLU A 131 13.55 15.80 7.42
C GLU A 131 13.18 16.94 8.38
N VAL A 132 11.91 17.04 8.71
CA VAL A 132 11.37 18.00 9.67
C VAL A 132 10.64 17.24 10.77
N TYR A 133 10.56 17.82 11.97
CA TYR A 133 9.81 17.19 13.06
C TYR A 133 8.49 17.91 13.25
N VAL A 134 7.40 17.15 13.29
CA VAL A 134 6.05 17.67 13.53
C VAL A 134 5.54 17.12 14.85
N LYS A 135 5.02 18.01 15.70
CA LYS A 135 4.31 17.64 16.92
C LYS A 135 2.87 18.14 16.82
N ASN A 136 1.91 17.31 17.19
CA ASN A 136 0.50 17.67 17.21
C ASN A 136 -0.16 16.95 18.40
N THR A 137 -0.38 17.67 19.49
CA THR A 137 -0.82 17.08 20.77
C THR A 137 -2.29 16.62 20.75
N PHE A 138 -3.10 17.05 19.77
CA PHE A 138 -4.42 16.45 19.52
C PHE A 138 -4.35 14.96 19.17
N VAL A 139 -3.22 14.51 18.61
CA VAL A 139 -3.02 13.12 18.17
C VAL A 139 -1.99 12.42 19.06
N SER A 140 -0.86 13.06 19.33
CA SER A 140 0.26 12.50 20.09
C SER A 140 1.20 13.59 20.61
N ASP A 141 1.65 13.43 21.86
CA ASP A 141 2.67 14.32 22.45
C ASP A 141 4.07 14.12 21.86
N LYS A 142 4.30 13.04 21.11
CA LYS A 142 5.62 12.73 20.55
C LYS A 142 5.78 13.36 19.16
N PRO A 143 6.85 14.13 18.93
CA PRO A 143 7.19 14.58 17.59
C PRO A 143 7.45 13.39 16.65
N VAL A 144 6.99 13.52 15.41
CA VAL A 144 7.23 12.55 14.33
C VAL A 144 8.13 13.20 13.26
N ALA A 145 9.13 12.44 12.81
CA ALA A 145 9.99 12.83 11.70
C ALA A 145 9.25 12.66 10.37
N VAL A 146 9.07 13.77 9.64
CA VAL A 146 8.43 13.81 8.33
C VAL A 146 9.48 14.08 7.27
N VAL A 147 9.52 13.22 6.26
CA VAL A 147 10.40 13.39 5.10
C VAL A 147 9.66 14.23 4.07
N LEU A 148 10.25 15.36 3.70
CA LEU A 148 9.77 16.24 2.65
C LEU A 148 10.24 15.73 1.28
N ASP A 149 9.36 15.85 0.29
CA ASP A 149 9.70 15.61 -1.11
C ASP A 149 10.62 16.68 -1.69
N VAL A 150 10.56 17.89 -1.13
CA VAL A 150 11.47 18.99 -1.41
C VAL A 150 11.98 19.57 -0.08
N PRO A 151 13.31 19.74 0.08
CA PRO A 151 13.88 20.22 1.34
C PRO A 151 13.32 21.55 1.81
N ALA A 152 13.41 21.75 3.13
CA ALA A 152 13.43 23.10 3.67
C ALA A 152 14.72 23.81 3.24
N MET A 153 14.62 25.05 2.77
CA MET A 153 15.74 25.80 2.19
C MET A 153 15.85 27.22 2.74
N ASN A 154 17.02 27.82 2.64
CA ASN A 154 17.23 29.24 2.93
C ASN A 154 17.98 29.93 1.77
N PRO A 155 17.26 30.63 0.87
CA PRO A 155 17.87 31.44 -0.18
C PRO A 155 18.76 32.54 0.41
N LYS A 156 20.05 32.55 0.05
CA LYS A 156 21.09 33.41 0.62
C LYS A 156 20.72 34.90 0.61
N LYS A 157 20.09 35.35 -0.48
CA LYS A 157 19.72 36.75 -0.69
C LYS A 157 18.47 37.18 0.10
N ILE A 158 17.67 36.22 0.56
CA ILE A 158 16.39 36.47 1.23
C ILE A 158 16.52 36.26 2.74
N GLY A 159 17.31 35.27 3.19
CA GLY A 159 17.53 35.00 4.61
C GLY A 159 16.28 34.48 5.34
N ARG A 160 15.38 33.79 4.62
CA ARG A 160 14.15 33.21 5.15
C ARG A 160 14.16 31.69 4.95
N ILE A 161 13.51 30.98 5.85
CA ILE A 161 13.28 29.54 5.72
C ILE A 161 12.08 29.32 4.81
N TYR A 162 12.30 28.56 3.74
CA TYR A 162 11.33 28.18 2.74
C TYR A 162 10.98 26.71 2.90
N ILE A 163 9.68 26.41 2.91
CA ILE A 163 9.12 25.06 3.10
C ILE A 163 8.03 24.86 2.03
N PRO A 164 7.76 23.62 1.57
CA PRO A 164 6.63 23.36 0.68
C PRO A 164 5.31 23.89 1.28
N LEU A 165 4.63 24.78 0.54
CA LEU A 165 3.43 25.49 0.97
C LEU A 165 2.34 24.54 1.50
N ARG A 166 2.11 23.45 0.78
CA ARG A 166 1.07 22.50 1.10
C ARG A 166 1.34 21.81 2.44
N PHE A 167 2.56 21.28 2.61
CA PHE A 167 2.96 20.61 3.85
C PHE A 167 2.75 21.50 5.07
N VAL A 168 3.25 22.74 5.04
CA VAL A 168 3.11 23.65 6.18
C VAL A 168 1.64 24.02 6.43
N SER A 169 0.86 24.28 5.38
CA SER A 169 -0.54 24.67 5.53
C SER A 169 -1.40 23.52 6.07
N GLU A 170 -1.26 22.32 5.50
CA GLU A 170 -2.00 21.12 5.93
C GLU A 170 -1.63 20.74 7.36
N THR A 171 -0.35 20.82 7.73
CA THR A 171 0.12 20.53 9.10
C THR A 171 -0.51 21.46 10.13
N PHE A 172 -0.70 22.74 9.81
CA PHE A 172 -1.42 23.68 10.69
C PHE A 172 -2.95 23.59 10.56
N GLY A 173 -3.49 22.58 9.87
CA GLY A 173 -4.92 22.29 9.81
C GLY A 173 -5.68 22.96 8.68
N ALA A 174 -4.98 23.54 7.70
CA ALA A 174 -5.63 24.15 6.55
C ALA A 174 -5.85 23.14 5.41
N ALA A 175 -7.02 23.17 4.79
CA ALA A 175 -7.24 22.49 3.52
C ALA A 175 -6.60 23.29 2.38
N VAL A 176 -5.84 22.61 1.51
CA VAL A 176 -5.16 23.24 0.37
C VAL A 176 -5.70 22.67 -0.93
N THR A 177 -6.19 23.56 -1.80
CA THR A 177 -6.72 23.19 -3.12
C THR A 177 -6.11 24.04 -4.23
N TRP A 178 -6.05 23.48 -5.44
CA TRP A 178 -5.65 24.20 -6.64
C TRP A 178 -6.87 24.68 -7.43
N ASP A 179 -6.94 25.99 -7.70
CA ASP A 179 -7.91 26.55 -8.63
C ASP A 179 -7.28 26.70 -10.02
N ALA A 180 -7.66 25.81 -10.93
CA ALA A 180 -7.17 25.81 -12.31
C ALA A 180 -7.65 27.02 -13.13
N LYS A 181 -8.81 27.60 -12.82
CA LYS A 181 -9.38 28.74 -13.53
C LYS A 181 -8.59 30.01 -13.22
N THR A 182 -8.28 30.22 -11.95
CA THR A 182 -7.52 31.41 -11.49
C THR A 182 -6.02 31.17 -11.41
N LYS A 183 -5.56 29.92 -11.61
CA LYS A 183 -4.17 29.49 -11.45
C LYS A 183 -3.59 29.92 -10.11
N SER A 184 -4.37 29.69 -9.06
CA SER A 184 -4.05 30.07 -7.70
C SER A 184 -4.15 28.88 -6.75
N VAL A 185 -3.37 28.95 -5.68
CA VAL A 185 -3.53 28.04 -4.55
C VAL A 185 -4.52 28.68 -3.59
N VAL A 186 -5.53 27.93 -3.19
CA VAL A 186 -6.54 28.32 -2.22
C VAL A 186 -6.30 27.52 -0.94
N ILE A 187 -6.14 28.23 0.16
CA ILE A 187 -5.90 27.65 1.49
C ILE A 187 -7.06 28.07 2.37
N GLU A 188 -7.80 27.12 2.89
CA GLU A 188 -8.94 27.35 3.76
C GLU A 188 -8.61 26.76 5.13
N TRP A 189 -8.44 27.65 6.10
CA TRP A 189 -8.13 27.27 7.47
C TRP A 189 -9.34 27.53 8.35
N ASN A 190 -9.78 26.51 9.09
CA ASN A 190 -10.84 26.61 10.07
C ASN A 190 -10.37 25.97 11.38
N LYS A 191 -10.38 26.75 12.46
CA LYS A 191 -10.02 26.26 13.80
C LYS A 191 -10.90 25.06 14.21
N ASP A 192 -12.20 25.09 13.90
CA ASP A 192 -13.14 24.06 14.32
C ASP A 192 -12.86 22.70 13.68
N SER A 193 -12.29 22.67 12.47
CA SER A 193 -11.92 21.41 11.81
C SER A 193 -10.72 20.73 12.45
N ILE A 194 -9.88 21.47 13.18
CA ILE A 194 -8.77 20.88 13.97
C ILE A 194 -9.32 20.24 15.25
N VAL A 195 -10.25 20.93 15.92
CA VAL A 195 -10.88 20.46 17.16
C VAL A 195 -11.83 19.29 16.91
N ASN A 196 -12.54 19.31 15.77
CA ASN A 196 -13.50 18.29 15.36
C ASN A 196 -13.12 17.76 13.97
N PRO A 197 -12.09 16.90 13.85
CA PRO A 197 -11.63 16.39 12.57
C PRO A 197 -12.67 15.48 11.91
N VAL A 198 -12.63 15.42 10.58
CA VAL A 198 -13.44 14.47 9.82
C VAL A 198 -12.91 13.05 10.06
N GLU A 199 -13.71 12.22 10.71
CA GLU A 199 -13.33 10.84 11.02
C GLU A 199 -13.58 9.89 9.86
N VAL A 200 -12.56 9.11 9.51
CA VAL A 200 -12.59 8.11 8.43
C VAL A 200 -12.25 6.74 9.01
N THR A 201 -13.21 5.82 9.00
CA THR A 201 -12.95 4.43 9.39
C THR A 201 -12.25 3.69 8.25
N PHE A 202 -11.11 3.06 8.56
CA PHE A 202 -10.30 2.31 7.59
C PHE A 202 -10.14 0.85 8.01
N TRP A 203 -10.84 -0.05 7.35
CA TRP A 203 -10.75 -1.49 7.63
C TRP A 203 -9.61 -2.15 6.85
N HIS A 204 -8.72 -2.88 7.53
CA HIS A 204 -7.54 -3.50 6.91
C HIS A 204 -7.21 -4.86 7.53
N ALA A 205 -6.34 -5.65 6.88
CA ALA A 205 -5.90 -6.95 7.39
C ALA A 205 -4.40 -7.01 7.73
N MET A 206 -3.72 -5.86 7.78
CA MET A 206 -2.32 -5.76 8.19
C MET A 206 -2.13 -6.12 9.67
N ARG A 207 -1.19 -7.04 9.95
CA ARG A 207 -0.87 -7.58 11.29
C ARG A 207 0.62 -7.52 11.56
N ALA A 208 1.00 -7.63 12.84
CA ALA A 208 2.38 -7.63 13.31
C ALA A 208 3.15 -6.44 12.69
N LYS A 209 4.37 -6.68 12.19
CA LYS A 209 5.21 -5.64 11.57
C LYS A 209 4.52 -4.86 10.44
N LEU A 210 3.59 -5.48 9.70
CA LEU A 210 2.82 -4.79 8.66
C LEU A 210 1.76 -3.85 9.26
N GLY A 211 1.15 -4.25 10.39
CA GLY A 211 0.24 -3.40 11.14
C GLY A 211 0.97 -2.20 11.75
N ASP A 212 2.14 -2.44 12.35
CA ASP A 212 2.98 -1.39 12.93
C ASP A 212 3.39 -0.36 11.86
N ALA A 213 3.82 -0.83 10.69
CA ALA A 213 4.18 0.04 9.56
C ALA A 213 2.99 0.88 9.05
N LEU A 214 1.80 0.28 8.97
CA LEU A 214 0.59 1.00 8.53
C LEU A 214 0.17 2.05 9.58
N ASN A 215 0.21 1.69 10.86
CA ASN A 215 -0.12 2.61 11.95
C ASN A 215 0.85 3.79 11.98
N GLN A 216 2.16 3.57 11.77
CA GLN A 216 3.11 4.69 11.67
C GLN A 216 2.77 5.66 10.53
N LEU A 217 2.34 5.15 9.37
CA LEU A 217 1.90 6.00 8.27
C LEU A 217 0.59 6.73 8.59
N ILE A 218 -0.34 6.07 9.28
CA ILE A 218 -1.59 6.69 9.73
C ILE A 218 -1.32 7.78 10.77
N ASP A 219 -0.44 7.52 11.73
CA ASP A 219 -0.03 8.48 12.76
C ASP A 219 0.63 9.70 12.12
N GLU A 220 1.55 9.50 11.17
CA GLU A 220 2.18 10.56 10.40
C GLU A 220 1.13 11.39 9.63
N PHE A 221 0.16 10.74 8.97
CA PHE A 221 -0.91 11.44 8.28
C PHE A 221 -1.79 12.25 9.23
N ASN A 222 -2.28 11.64 10.32
CA ASN A 222 -3.13 12.30 11.31
C ASN A 222 -2.42 13.49 11.95
N ILE A 223 -1.11 13.39 12.21
CA ILE A 223 -0.29 14.48 12.75
C ILE A 223 -0.14 15.63 11.75
N THR A 224 0.04 15.32 10.45
CA THR A 224 0.28 16.31 9.39
C THR A 224 -0.99 16.82 8.70
N HIS A 225 -2.15 16.25 9.03
CA HIS A 225 -3.45 16.64 8.50
C HIS A 225 -4.49 16.69 9.65
N PRO A 226 -4.32 17.55 10.68
CA PRO A 226 -5.16 17.56 11.87
C PRO A 226 -6.67 17.73 11.63
N TYR A 227 -7.09 18.11 10.42
CA TYR A 227 -8.50 18.23 10.03
C TYR A 227 -9.13 16.89 9.58
N ILE A 228 -8.33 15.81 9.50
CA ILE A 228 -8.76 14.45 9.17
C ILE A 228 -8.21 13.47 10.21
N LEU A 229 -9.08 12.60 10.72
CA LEU A 229 -8.69 11.52 11.63
C LEU A 229 -8.97 10.15 11.01
N ILE A 230 -7.92 9.45 10.60
CA ILE A 230 -8.02 8.08 10.12
C ILE A 230 -8.05 7.12 11.31
N LYS A 231 -9.11 6.33 11.42
CA LYS A 231 -9.32 5.32 12.46
C LYS A 231 -9.14 3.90 11.89
N PRO A 232 -7.96 3.27 12.07
CA PRO A 232 -7.73 1.93 11.56
C PRO A 232 -8.54 0.87 12.34
N VAL A 233 -9.13 -0.07 11.62
CA VAL A 233 -9.84 -1.24 12.18
C VAL A 233 -9.21 -2.50 11.61
N ALA A 234 -8.25 -3.05 12.35
CA ALA A 234 -7.51 -4.23 11.96
C ALA A 234 -8.36 -5.51 12.09
N GLN A 235 -8.36 -6.34 11.05
CA GLN A 235 -8.95 -7.68 11.03
C GLN A 235 -7.87 -8.77 11.06
N PRO A 236 -8.18 -10.00 11.54
CA PRO A 236 -7.17 -11.05 11.69
C PRO A 236 -6.49 -11.48 10.38
N ASN A 237 -7.24 -11.50 9.28
CA ASN A 237 -6.76 -11.88 7.95
C ASN A 237 -7.75 -11.38 6.88
N TYR A 238 -7.36 -11.47 5.60
CA TYR A 238 -8.18 -11.02 4.48
C TYR A 238 -9.52 -11.77 4.35
N GLY A 239 -9.58 -13.05 4.71
CA GLY A 239 -10.83 -13.82 4.69
C GLY A 239 -11.85 -13.28 5.71
N THR A 240 -11.40 -13.01 6.95
CA THR A 240 -12.24 -12.39 7.98
C THR A 240 -12.61 -10.95 7.61
N LEU A 241 -11.69 -10.18 7.01
CA LEU A 241 -11.99 -8.84 6.50
C LEU A 241 -13.10 -8.88 5.46
N SER A 242 -12.99 -9.76 4.47
CA SER A 242 -13.99 -9.93 3.42
C SER A 242 -15.36 -10.31 3.98
N GLN A 243 -15.42 -11.28 4.91
CA GLN A 243 -16.68 -11.68 5.56
C GLN A 243 -17.32 -10.54 6.35
N LYS A 244 -16.53 -9.77 7.11
CA LYS A 244 -17.05 -8.65 7.88
C LYS A 244 -17.50 -7.48 6.98
N LEU A 245 -16.78 -7.22 5.89
CA LEU A 245 -17.20 -6.21 4.91
C LEU A 245 -18.55 -6.60 4.29
N LEU A 246 -18.71 -7.87 3.88
CA LEU A 246 -19.99 -8.36 3.35
C LEU A 246 -21.13 -8.14 4.36
N ALA A 247 -20.93 -8.52 5.63
CA ALA A 247 -21.94 -8.31 6.68
C ALA A 247 -22.26 -6.82 6.89
N ALA A 248 -21.24 -5.97 7.01
CA ALA A 248 -21.41 -4.53 7.22
C ALA A 248 -22.14 -3.84 6.04
N ILE A 249 -21.87 -4.28 4.81
CA ILE A 249 -22.58 -3.82 3.60
C ILE A 249 -24.05 -4.26 3.65
N SER A 250 -24.32 -5.52 3.99
CA SER A 250 -25.70 -6.02 4.13
C SER A 250 -26.49 -5.29 5.23
N ASP A 251 -25.82 -4.88 6.31
CA ASP A 251 -26.42 -4.11 7.40
C ASP A 251 -26.59 -2.61 7.07
N GLY A 252 -26.13 -2.15 5.89
CA GLY A 252 -26.19 -0.74 5.48
C GLY A 252 -25.19 0.17 6.19
N LYS A 253 -24.17 -0.41 6.84
CA LYS A 253 -23.17 0.31 7.66
C LYS A 253 -21.73 -0.05 7.24
N PRO A 254 -21.36 0.10 5.96
CA PRO A 254 -19.98 -0.14 5.54
C PRO A 254 -19.01 0.86 6.21
N PRO A 255 -17.71 0.52 6.34
CA PRO A 255 -16.70 1.52 6.70
C PRO A 255 -16.59 2.58 5.61
N VAL A 256 -15.95 3.72 5.92
CA VAL A 256 -15.71 4.76 4.89
C VAL A 256 -14.76 4.23 3.80
N MET A 257 -13.71 3.50 4.21
CA MET A 257 -12.77 2.86 3.29
C MET A 257 -12.25 1.52 3.81
N ALA A 258 -11.76 0.68 2.91
CA ALA A 258 -11.15 -0.60 3.28
C ALA A 258 -10.06 -1.06 2.30
N GLN A 259 -9.23 -1.99 2.76
CA GLN A 259 -8.47 -2.87 1.87
C GLN A 259 -9.40 -3.88 1.20
N ALA A 260 -9.24 -4.08 -0.10
CA ALA A 260 -10.07 -4.96 -0.89
C ALA A 260 -9.28 -5.65 -2.00
N TYR A 261 -9.61 -6.92 -2.27
CA TYR A 261 -9.19 -7.56 -3.51
C TYR A 261 -10.21 -7.29 -4.62
N GLU A 262 -9.69 -7.20 -5.84
CA GLU A 262 -10.41 -7.06 -7.10
C GLU A 262 -11.39 -8.22 -7.33
N ASN A 263 -11.09 -9.42 -6.82
CA ASN A 263 -11.92 -10.61 -7.00
C ASN A 263 -13.04 -10.77 -5.94
N TRP A 264 -13.28 -9.75 -5.10
CA TRP A 264 -14.41 -9.70 -4.17
C TRP A 264 -15.65 -9.02 -4.78
N VAL A 265 -15.73 -9.00 -6.11
CA VAL A 265 -16.73 -8.30 -6.95
C VAL A 265 -18.17 -8.49 -6.49
N ASP A 266 -18.54 -9.72 -6.15
CA ASP A 266 -19.90 -10.09 -5.71
C ASP A 266 -20.36 -9.30 -4.48
N GLN A 267 -19.43 -8.92 -3.60
CA GLN A 267 -19.72 -8.18 -2.36
C GLN A 267 -19.95 -6.69 -2.64
N TYR A 268 -19.41 -6.20 -3.76
CA TYR A 268 -19.24 -4.77 -4.01
C TYR A 268 -20.19 -4.22 -5.05
N LEU A 269 -20.45 -4.98 -6.11
CA LEU A 269 -21.29 -4.51 -7.21
C LEU A 269 -22.77 -4.76 -6.99
N LYS A 270 -23.15 -5.74 -6.15
CA LYS A 270 -24.54 -6.15 -5.90
C LYS A 270 -25.41 -5.15 -5.10
N GLY A 271 -24.93 -3.95 -4.81
CA GLY A 271 -25.70 -2.95 -4.06
C GLY A 271 -25.39 -1.49 -4.38
N ASP A 272 -24.64 -1.21 -5.46
CA ASP A 272 -24.13 0.13 -5.76
C ASP A 272 -23.55 0.82 -4.51
N ILE A 273 -22.70 0.10 -3.76
CA ILE A 273 -22.19 0.57 -2.45
C ILE A 273 -20.78 1.17 -2.54
N LEU A 274 -20.06 0.94 -3.65
CA LEU A 274 -18.75 1.53 -3.88
C LEU A 274 -18.86 2.95 -4.43
N GLU A 275 -18.00 3.82 -3.93
CA GLU A 275 -17.80 5.13 -4.54
C GLU A 275 -16.87 5.01 -5.75
N GLU A 276 -17.25 5.61 -6.87
CA GLU A 276 -16.47 5.58 -8.11
C GLU A 276 -15.25 6.51 -7.98
N MET A 277 -14.12 5.92 -7.57
CA MET A 277 -12.87 6.63 -7.34
C MET A 277 -12.34 7.36 -8.59
N GLY A 278 -12.70 6.88 -9.79
CA GLY A 278 -12.42 7.55 -11.06
C GLY A 278 -12.87 9.02 -11.09
N LYS A 279 -13.97 9.38 -10.40
CA LYS A 279 -14.43 10.78 -10.31
C LYS A 279 -13.43 11.69 -9.58
N TYR A 280 -12.79 11.16 -8.55
CA TYR A 280 -11.80 11.89 -7.76
C TYR A 280 -10.50 12.00 -8.55
N ILE A 281 -10.07 10.89 -9.15
CA ILE A 281 -8.88 10.82 -10.01
C ILE A 281 -8.96 11.84 -11.15
N ASP A 282 -10.11 11.94 -11.82
CA ASP A 282 -10.33 12.83 -12.96
C ASP A 282 -10.64 14.29 -12.56
N GLY A 283 -10.71 14.62 -11.27
CA GLY A 283 -11.01 15.98 -10.79
C GLY A 283 -12.46 16.40 -10.99
N LYS A 284 -13.39 15.45 -11.03
CA LYS A 284 -14.84 15.69 -11.12
C LYS A 284 -15.48 15.97 -9.75
N VAL A 285 -14.74 15.80 -8.66
CA VAL A 285 -15.18 16.09 -7.29
C VAL A 285 -14.53 17.39 -6.82
N SER A 286 -15.35 18.37 -6.39
CA SER A 286 -14.88 19.65 -5.89
C SER A 286 -14.40 19.59 -4.44
N GLY A 287 -13.48 20.49 -4.09
CA GLY A 287 -12.95 20.61 -2.72
C GLY A 287 -11.88 19.57 -2.35
N VAL A 288 -11.40 18.79 -3.31
CA VAL A 288 -10.27 17.87 -3.16
C VAL A 288 -9.40 17.88 -4.41
N ASP A 289 -8.12 17.58 -4.27
CA ASP A 289 -7.22 17.49 -5.41
C ASP A 289 -7.44 16.19 -6.19
N PRO A 290 -7.37 16.23 -7.53
CA PRO A 290 -7.29 15.02 -8.34
C PRO A 290 -5.93 14.33 -8.23
N LEU A 291 -5.74 13.26 -9.01
CA LEU A 291 -4.39 12.88 -9.40
C LEU A 291 -3.86 13.93 -10.39
N TYR A 292 -2.66 14.42 -10.15
CA TYR A 292 -2.05 15.42 -11.02
C TYR A 292 -1.52 14.78 -12.31
N LYS A 293 -1.28 15.61 -13.32
CA LYS A 293 -0.68 15.17 -14.58
C LYS A 293 0.64 14.45 -14.31
N GLY A 294 0.78 13.21 -14.78
CA GLY A 294 1.95 12.38 -14.53
C GLY A 294 1.78 11.39 -13.37
N ASP A 295 0.86 11.62 -12.43
CA ASP A 295 0.71 10.74 -11.26
C ASP A 295 0.21 9.35 -11.64
N ARG A 296 -0.61 9.24 -12.68
CA ARG A 296 -1.07 7.95 -13.21
C ARG A 296 0.08 7.23 -13.90
N GLU A 297 0.81 7.93 -14.76
CA GLU A 297 1.94 7.38 -15.51
C GLU A 297 3.09 6.97 -14.60
N ASP A 298 3.19 7.61 -13.43
CA ASP A 298 4.13 7.26 -12.38
C ASP A 298 3.78 5.93 -11.68
N ILE A 299 2.53 5.49 -11.71
CA ILE A 299 2.13 4.16 -11.20
C ILE A 299 2.41 3.10 -12.27
N PHE A 300 3.03 1.98 -11.88
CA PHE A 300 3.31 0.92 -12.84
C PHE A 300 2.02 0.40 -13.51
N PRO A 301 2.00 0.24 -14.85
CA PRO A 301 0.78 -0.09 -15.60
C PRO A 301 0.05 -1.34 -15.08
N ILE A 302 0.80 -2.35 -14.63
CA ILE A 302 0.23 -3.58 -14.08
C ILE A 302 -0.57 -3.33 -12.79
N PHE A 303 -0.11 -2.45 -11.91
CA PHE A 303 -0.83 -2.13 -10.67
C PHE A 303 -2.04 -1.25 -10.94
N TRP A 304 -1.97 -0.38 -11.95
CA TRP A 304 -3.11 0.44 -12.37
C TRP A 304 -4.21 -0.38 -13.06
N LYS A 305 -3.84 -1.38 -13.86
CA LYS A 305 -4.84 -2.26 -14.53
C LYS A 305 -5.75 -2.96 -13.52
N ASP A 306 -5.21 -3.27 -12.33
CA ASP A 306 -5.89 -3.97 -11.25
C ASP A 306 -6.91 -3.11 -10.47
N THR A 307 -7.20 -1.88 -10.92
CA THR A 307 -8.11 -0.96 -10.22
C THR A 307 -9.52 -0.88 -10.78
N TYR A 308 -9.75 -1.54 -11.92
CA TYR A 308 -11.00 -1.45 -12.67
C TYR A 308 -11.89 -2.65 -12.36
N LEU A 309 -13.15 -2.40 -12.01
CA LEU A 309 -14.20 -3.40 -11.88
C LEU A 309 -15.33 -3.04 -12.85
N SER A 310 -15.72 -3.98 -13.70
CA SER A 310 -16.78 -3.79 -14.71
C SER A 310 -16.61 -2.51 -15.54
N GLY A 311 -15.37 -2.22 -15.97
CA GLY A 311 -15.03 -1.06 -16.81
C GLY A 311 -14.93 0.28 -16.09
N LYS A 312 -15.24 0.35 -14.80
CA LYS A 312 -15.13 1.57 -13.98
C LYS A 312 -14.00 1.48 -12.97
N GLN A 313 -13.40 2.62 -12.65
CA GLN A 313 -12.32 2.70 -11.66
C GLN A 313 -12.89 2.91 -10.26
N TYR A 314 -12.92 1.84 -9.47
CA TYR A 314 -13.40 1.85 -8.08
C TYR A 314 -12.30 1.74 -7.04
N MET A 315 -11.08 1.40 -7.46
CA MET A 315 -9.99 1.10 -6.54
C MET A 315 -8.76 1.97 -6.81
N MET A 316 -7.84 1.99 -5.82
CA MET A 316 -6.48 2.50 -5.96
C MET A 316 -5.48 1.41 -5.52
N PRO A 317 -4.36 1.19 -6.22
CA PRO A 317 -3.39 0.19 -5.79
C PRO A 317 -2.71 0.66 -4.51
N PHE A 318 -2.43 -0.28 -3.60
CA PHE A 318 -1.77 0.03 -2.33
C PHE A 318 -0.62 -0.93 -2.01
N ASN A 319 -0.92 -2.15 -1.59
CA ASN A 319 0.10 -3.09 -1.14
C ASN A 319 0.30 -4.19 -2.19
N LYS A 320 1.26 -3.99 -3.11
CA LYS A 320 1.53 -4.90 -4.22
C LYS A 320 2.84 -5.67 -4.05
N SER A 321 2.73 -6.99 -4.11
CA SER A 321 3.80 -7.97 -3.92
C SER A 321 3.85 -8.91 -5.13
N LEU A 322 4.91 -9.69 -5.24
CA LEU A 322 5.02 -10.74 -6.25
C LEU A 322 5.24 -12.08 -5.57
N ARG A 323 4.74 -13.16 -6.19
CA ARG A 323 5.21 -14.51 -5.92
C ARG A 323 6.62 -14.66 -6.52
N VAL A 324 7.58 -15.09 -5.71
CA VAL A 324 9.01 -15.11 -6.03
C VAL A 324 9.68 -16.40 -5.54
N LEU A 325 10.91 -16.63 -6.01
CA LEU A 325 11.79 -17.70 -5.55
C LEU A 325 12.82 -17.12 -4.57
N TYR A 326 12.77 -17.58 -3.33
CA TYR A 326 13.84 -17.40 -2.34
C TYR A 326 14.85 -18.53 -2.49
N VAL A 327 16.14 -18.18 -2.46
CA VAL A 327 17.26 -19.11 -2.70
C VAL A 327 18.27 -18.96 -1.59
N ASN A 328 18.65 -20.05 -0.92
CA ASN A 328 19.78 -20.08 -0.01
C ASN A 328 21.06 -19.92 -0.85
N SER A 329 21.61 -18.70 -0.89
CA SER A 329 22.68 -18.32 -1.81
C SER A 329 24.04 -18.85 -1.37
N ASP A 330 24.26 -19.00 -0.06
CA ASP A 330 25.47 -19.62 0.48
C ASP A 330 25.58 -21.08 0.02
N GLU A 331 24.50 -21.85 0.14
CA GLU A 331 24.50 -23.26 -0.29
C GLU A 331 24.62 -23.38 -1.81
N LEU A 332 23.86 -22.58 -2.57
CA LEU A 332 23.87 -22.63 -4.02
C LEU A 332 25.30 -22.37 -4.56
N LYS A 333 26.00 -21.42 -3.95
CA LYS A 333 27.41 -21.12 -4.25
C LYS A 333 28.35 -22.28 -3.84
N ALA A 334 28.13 -22.89 -2.68
CA ALA A 334 28.94 -24.02 -2.22
C ALA A 334 28.81 -25.25 -3.14
N LEU A 335 27.63 -25.44 -3.74
CA LEU A 335 27.34 -26.50 -4.70
C LEU A 335 27.75 -26.16 -6.15
N GLY A 336 28.18 -24.92 -6.41
CA GLY A 336 28.63 -24.48 -7.73
C GLY A 336 27.51 -24.34 -8.78
N VAL A 337 26.25 -24.18 -8.35
CA VAL A 337 25.08 -24.07 -9.22
C VAL A 337 24.54 -22.63 -9.28
N GLU A 338 23.93 -22.25 -10.41
CA GLU A 338 23.22 -20.97 -10.54
C GLU A 338 21.76 -21.08 -10.07
N ALA A 339 21.11 -19.94 -9.80
CA ALA A 339 19.68 -19.92 -9.52
C ALA A 339 18.86 -20.33 -10.76
N PRO A 340 17.81 -21.15 -10.60
CA PRO A 340 17.02 -21.67 -11.72
C PRO A 340 16.28 -20.54 -12.44
N LYS A 341 16.35 -20.53 -13.78
CA LYS A 341 15.64 -19.56 -14.64
C LYS A 341 14.36 -20.17 -15.21
N THR A 342 14.33 -21.48 -15.41
CA THR A 342 13.18 -22.26 -15.90
C THR A 342 12.69 -23.29 -14.88
N TRP A 343 11.47 -23.79 -15.05
CA TRP A 343 10.95 -24.88 -14.20
C TRP A 343 11.78 -26.15 -14.37
N GLU A 344 12.28 -26.40 -15.58
CA GLU A 344 13.19 -27.50 -15.91
C GLU A 344 14.55 -27.35 -15.21
N ASP A 345 15.08 -26.13 -15.09
CA ASP A 345 16.28 -25.84 -14.28
C ASP A 345 16.02 -26.16 -12.82
N LEU A 346 14.87 -25.72 -12.27
CA LEU A 346 14.51 -26.00 -10.88
C LEU A 346 14.49 -27.52 -10.61
N ALA A 347 13.91 -28.30 -11.50
CA ALA A 347 13.89 -29.76 -11.39
C ALA A 347 15.30 -30.37 -11.44
N THR A 348 16.11 -29.93 -12.40
CA THR A 348 17.49 -30.41 -12.61
C THR A 348 18.37 -30.07 -11.42
N ILE A 349 18.32 -28.84 -10.92
CA ILE A 349 19.11 -28.40 -9.78
C ILE A 349 18.60 -29.07 -8.49
N SER A 350 17.28 -29.29 -8.34
CA SER A 350 16.74 -30.03 -7.19
C SER A 350 17.25 -31.47 -7.14
N LYS A 351 17.38 -32.12 -8.30
CA LYS A 351 18.03 -33.43 -8.43
C LYS A 351 19.49 -33.36 -7.98
N GLU A 352 20.26 -32.45 -8.56
CA GLU A 352 21.69 -32.31 -8.28
C GLU A 352 21.95 -32.04 -6.78
N ILE A 353 21.19 -31.14 -6.16
CA ILE A 353 21.23 -30.88 -4.71
C ILE A 353 20.99 -32.18 -3.92
N THR A 354 19.97 -32.93 -4.31
CA THR A 354 19.58 -34.15 -3.58
C THR A 354 20.68 -35.21 -3.70
N GLU A 355 21.28 -35.37 -4.89
CA GLU A 355 22.36 -36.32 -5.14
C GLU A 355 23.66 -35.92 -4.43
N GLN A 356 24.09 -34.65 -4.56
CA GLN A 356 25.32 -34.16 -3.93
C GLN A 356 25.27 -34.19 -2.41
N THR A 357 24.08 -34.04 -1.82
CA THR A 357 23.89 -34.09 -0.36
C THR A 357 23.52 -35.48 0.16
N ASN A 358 23.59 -36.52 -0.67
CA ASN A 358 23.16 -37.89 -0.34
C ASN A 358 21.75 -37.93 0.29
N GLY A 359 20.85 -37.09 -0.22
CA GLY A 359 19.47 -36.97 0.21
C GLY A 359 19.23 -36.20 1.51
N GLN A 360 20.28 -35.68 2.17
CA GLN A 360 20.16 -34.90 3.40
C GLN A 360 19.39 -33.58 3.19
N LYS A 361 19.55 -32.98 2.00
CA LYS A 361 18.80 -31.80 1.59
C LYS A 361 17.96 -32.12 0.36
N LYS A 362 16.90 -31.34 0.19
CA LYS A 362 16.02 -31.39 -0.98
C LYS A 362 16.03 -30.06 -1.69
N GLY A 363 15.64 -30.03 -2.95
CA GLY A 363 15.51 -28.77 -3.67
C GLY A 363 14.49 -27.85 -2.99
N ILE A 364 13.28 -28.37 -2.72
CA ILE A 364 12.16 -27.57 -2.25
C ILE A 364 11.16 -28.37 -1.40
N ALA A 365 10.57 -27.70 -0.41
CA ALA A 365 9.36 -28.12 0.28
C ALA A 365 8.19 -27.34 -0.32
N VAL A 366 7.16 -28.03 -0.84
CA VAL A 366 6.16 -27.40 -1.71
C VAL A 366 4.76 -27.34 -1.11
N TYR A 367 4.17 -26.14 -1.18
CA TYR A 367 2.74 -25.90 -1.09
C TYR A 367 2.27 -25.22 -2.38
N VAL A 368 1.34 -25.84 -3.10
CA VAL A 368 0.77 -25.28 -4.34
C VAL A 368 -0.56 -24.62 -4.02
N GLY A 369 -0.52 -23.31 -3.75
CA GLY A 369 -1.71 -22.47 -3.65
C GLY A 369 -2.17 -21.93 -5.01
N ALA A 370 -3.33 -21.27 -5.01
CA ALA A 370 -3.93 -20.71 -6.23
C ALA A 370 -2.99 -19.80 -7.04
N GLU A 371 -2.20 -18.94 -6.37
CA GLU A 371 -1.30 -18.00 -7.05
C GLU A 371 -0.13 -18.68 -7.76
N LEU A 372 0.47 -19.68 -7.10
CA LEU A 372 1.57 -20.45 -7.68
C LEU A 372 1.05 -21.28 -8.85
N TRP A 373 -0.08 -21.98 -8.68
CA TRP A 373 -0.69 -22.73 -9.77
C TRP A 373 -1.06 -21.84 -10.95
N TYR A 374 -1.65 -20.67 -10.69
CA TYR A 374 -1.98 -19.70 -11.73
C TYR A 374 -0.73 -19.22 -12.49
N SER A 375 0.33 -18.86 -11.76
CA SER A 375 1.63 -18.51 -12.35
C SER A 375 2.17 -19.63 -13.25
N MET A 376 2.09 -20.88 -12.79
CA MET A 376 2.57 -22.05 -13.55
C MET A 376 1.74 -22.34 -14.81
N VAL A 377 0.41 -22.20 -14.76
CA VAL A 377 -0.43 -22.36 -15.97
C VAL A 377 0.01 -21.40 -17.07
N HIS A 378 0.25 -20.13 -16.72
CA HIS A 378 0.74 -19.12 -17.68
C HIS A 378 2.19 -19.38 -18.11
N ALA A 379 3.07 -19.79 -17.18
CA ALA A 379 4.45 -20.18 -17.52
C ALA A 379 4.49 -21.37 -18.50
N PHE A 380 3.50 -22.25 -18.46
CA PHE A 380 3.35 -23.37 -19.39
C PHE A 380 2.50 -23.04 -20.63
N GLY A 381 2.33 -21.74 -20.95
CA GLY A 381 1.67 -21.27 -22.16
C GLY A 381 0.13 -21.39 -22.14
N GLY A 382 -0.46 -21.59 -20.95
CA GLY A 382 -1.90 -21.72 -20.76
C GLY A 382 -2.59 -20.45 -20.31
N LYS A 383 -3.92 -20.53 -20.22
CA LYS A 383 -4.80 -19.51 -19.63
C LYS A 383 -5.83 -20.18 -18.75
N VAL A 384 -6.32 -19.47 -17.73
CA VAL A 384 -7.34 -19.99 -16.80
C VAL A 384 -8.77 -19.63 -17.21
N MET A 385 -9.02 -18.36 -17.54
CA MET A 385 -10.31 -17.85 -18.03
C MET A 385 -10.12 -17.04 -19.31
N ASN A 386 -11.16 -16.89 -20.14
CA ASN A 386 -11.15 -15.96 -21.28
C ASN A 386 -11.11 -14.49 -20.82
N ASP A 387 -10.89 -13.55 -21.74
CA ASP A 387 -10.69 -12.13 -21.41
C ASP A 387 -11.94 -11.45 -20.82
N ASP A 388 -13.13 -11.90 -21.23
CA ASP A 388 -14.43 -11.46 -20.74
C ASP A 388 -14.90 -12.23 -19.49
N LEU A 389 -14.09 -13.16 -18.97
CA LEU A 389 -14.34 -13.92 -17.75
C LEU A 389 -15.60 -14.83 -17.78
N THR A 390 -16.10 -15.16 -18.97
CA THR A 390 -17.32 -15.95 -19.19
C THR A 390 -17.09 -17.45 -19.45
N ALA A 391 -15.84 -17.91 -19.51
CA ALA A 391 -15.52 -19.32 -19.77
C ALA A 391 -14.19 -19.76 -19.15
N SER A 392 -14.15 -21.00 -18.67
CA SER A 392 -12.91 -21.69 -18.31
C SER A 392 -12.13 -22.05 -19.58
N MET A 393 -10.81 -21.83 -19.56
CA MET A 393 -9.92 -22.04 -20.71
C MET A 393 -9.21 -23.40 -20.74
N TYR A 394 -9.43 -24.26 -19.74
CA TYR A 394 -8.96 -25.65 -19.74
C TYR A 394 -9.15 -26.40 -21.07
N PRO A 395 -10.31 -26.36 -21.77
CA PRO A 395 -10.47 -27.08 -23.04
C PRO A 395 -9.47 -26.68 -24.14
N LYS A 396 -8.93 -25.46 -24.08
CA LYS A 396 -7.90 -24.98 -25.03
C LYS A 396 -6.48 -25.22 -24.52
N TYR A 397 -6.29 -25.33 -23.21
CA TYR A 397 -4.97 -25.45 -22.59
C TYR A 397 -4.89 -26.59 -21.57
N PRO A 398 -5.32 -27.83 -21.90
CA PRO A 398 -5.39 -28.91 -20.92
C PRO A 398 -3.99 -29.27 -20.40
N GLN A 399 -3.00 -29.34 -21.28
CA GLN A 399 -1.62 -29.68 -20.94
C GLN A 399 -0.98 -28.69 -19.95
N ALA A 400 -1.27 -27.38 -20.07
CA ALA A 400 -0.73 -26.38 -19.17
C ALA A 400 -1.28 -26.53 -17.74
N TRP A 401 -2.58 -26.84 -17.62
CA TRP A 401 -3.22 -27.09 -16.32
C TRP A 401 -2.74 -28.39 -15.69
N GLU A 402 -2.66 -29.46 -16.49
CA GLU A 402 -2.14 -30.76 -16.07
C GLU A 402 -0.68 -30.65 -15.59
N LYS A 403 0.19 -29.96 -16.34
CA LYS A 403 1.59 -29.73 -15.95
C LYS A 403 1.69 -28.86 -14.70
N ALA A 404 0.85 -27.85 -14.53
CA ALA A 404 0.81 -27.03 -13.32
C ALA A 404 0.42 -27.82 -12.06
N PHE A 405 -0.45 -28.82 -12.17
CA PHE A 405 -0.76 -29.74 -11.07
C PHE A 405 0.32 -30.82 -10.88
N GLY A 406 0.93 -31.31 -11.97
CA GLY A 406 1.82 -32.47 -11.96
C GLY A 406 3.29 -32.16 -11.65
N PHE A 407 3.79 -30.97 -11.99
CA PHE A 407 5.24 -30.68 -11.94
C PHE A 407 5.87 -31.02 -10.58
N PHE A 408 5.29 -30.53 -9.48
CA PHE A 408 5.84 -30.82 -8.15
C PHE A 408 5.57 -32.24 -7.66
N LYS A 409 4.54 -32.91 -8.18
CA LYS A 409 4.30 -34.33 -7.91
C LYS A 409 5.44 -35.18 -8.49
N ASP A 410 5.89 -34.87 -9.70
CA ASP A 410 7.01 -35.57 -10.34
C ASP A 410 8.30 -35.42 -9.52
N LEU A 411 8.60 -34.22 -9.03
CA LEU A 411 9.77 -33.99 -8.16
C LEU A 411 9.66 -34.73 -6.82
N ILE A 412 8.46 -34.85 -6.25
CA ILE A 412 8.23 -35.59 -5.01
C ILE A 412 8.44 -37.10 -5.25
N ASP A 413 7.89 -37.65 -6.33
CA ASP A 413 8.03 -39.07 -6.66
C ASP A 413 9.49 -39.46 -6.94
N GLN A 414 10.25 -38.56 -7.54
CA GLN A 414 11.68 -38.73 -7.78
C GLN A 414 12.53 -38.47 -6.53
N GLY A 415 11.92 -38.00 -5.43
CA GLY A 415 12.59 -37.75 -4.16
C GLY A 415 13.41 -36.46 -4.10
N TYR A 416 13.22 -35.52 -5.04
CA TYR A 416 13.94 -34.24 -5.09
C TYR A 416 13.23 -33.10 -4.34
N ALA A 417 11.95 -33.28 -4.04
CA ALA A 417 11.12 -32.39 -3.27
C ALA A 417 10.27 -33.17 -2.26
N TYR A 418 9.58 -32.46 -1.38
CA TYR A 418 8.56 -33.06 -0.50
C TYR A 418 7.42 -32.09 -0.23
N ILE A 419 6.28 -32.62 0.22
CA ILE A 419 5.11 -31.82 0.57
C ILE A 419 5.44 -30.98 1.81
N ALA A 420 5.19 -29.68 1.72
CA ALA A 420 5.35 -28.77 2.85
C ALA A 420 4.55 -29.24 4.08
N PRO A 421 5.14 -29.22 5.29
CA PRO A 421 4.37 -29.41 6.51
C PRO A 421 3.27 -28.34 6.64
N PRO A 422 2.17 -28.62 7.38
CA PRO A 422 1.14 -27.63 7.67
C PRO A 422 1.70 -26.37 8.37
N ASN A 423 0.91 -25.30 8.39
CA ASN A 423 1.22 -24.07 9.15
C ASN A 423 2.57 -23.44 8.77
N TYR A 424 2.73 -23.09 7.49
CA TYR A 424 3.94 -22.48 6.91
C TYR A 424 5.19 -23.39 7.01
N GLY A 425 5.00 -24.69 6.79
CA GLY A 425 6.08 -25.66 6.86
C GLY A 425 7.16 -25.43 5.81
N ASP A 426 6.79 -25.09 4.59
CA ASP A 426 7.72 -24.73 3.50
C ASP A 426 8.73 -23.64 3.91
N GLN A 427 8.25 -22.52 4.46
CA GLN A 427 9.09 -21.45 4.96
C GLN A 427 9.99 -21.89 6.11
N LYS A 428 9.46 -22.71 7.04
CA LYS A 428 10.23 -23.21 8.18
C LYS A 428 11.32 -24.17 7.75
N GLU A 429 11.04 -25.03 6.78
CA GLU A 429 12.01 -25.97 6.24
C GLU A 429 13.15 -25.26 5.50
N PHE A 430 12.82 -24.22 4.72
CA PHE A 430 13.81 -23.32 4.14
C PHE A 430 14.64 -22.63 5.23
N GLY A 431 14.01 -22.04 6.25
CA GLY A 431 14.72 -21.37 7.35
C GLY A 431 15.58 -22.30 8.22
N LYS A 432 15.37 -23.62 8.18
CA LYS A 432 16.24 -24.63 8.78
C LYS A 432 17.42 -25.02 7.88
N GLY A 433 17.39 -24.66 6.59
CA GLY A 433 18.36 -25.09 5.58
C GLY A 433 18.14 -26.50 5.05
N ASN A 434 16.96 -27.10 5.30
CA ASN A 434 16.61 -28.43 4.79
C ASN A 434 16.26 -28.39 3.29
N THR A 435 15.89 -27.22 2.79
CA THR A 435 15.63 -26.95 1.37
C THR A 435 16.40 -25.74 0.90
N ILE A 436 16.78 -25.73 -0.37
CA ILE A 436 17.59 -24.66 -0.97
C ILE A 436 16.70 -23.59 -1.59
N PHE A 437 15.51 -24.00 -2.02
CA PHE A 437 14.51 -23.13 -2.62
C PHE A 437 13.28 -23.02 -1.72
N TYR A 438 12.66 -21.83 -1.77
CA TYR A 438 11.35 -21.57 -1.21
C TYR A 438 10.57 -20.64 -2.13
N ILE A 439 9.32 -21.00 -2.44
CA ILE A 439 8.44 -20.14 -3.24
C ILE A 439 7.47 -19.43 -2.30
N GLY A 440 7.54 -18.10 -2.26
CA GLY A 440 6.78 -17.27 -1.34
C GLY A 440 6.46 -15.91 -1.93
N THR A 441 5.57 -15.15 -1.28
CA THR A 441 5.32 -13.75 -1.65
C THR A 441 6.41 -12.84 -1.06
N THR A 442 6.78 -11.75 -1.74
CA THR A 442 7.68 -10.73 -1.17
C THR A 442 7.10 -10.05 0.08
N ALA A 443 5.78 -10.04 0.24
CA ALA A 443 5.14 -9.59 1.49
C ALA A 443 5.48 -10.48 2.70
N GLY A 444 5.96 -11.71 2.44
CA GLY A 444 6.36 -12.68 3.45
C GLY A 444 7.81 -12.54 3.94
N ILE A 445 8.60 -11.61 3.38
CA ILE A 445 10.05 -11.56 3.60
C ILE A 445 10.42 -11.42 5.09
N THR A 446 9.67 -10.63 5.86
CA THR A 446 9.91 -10.44 7.30
C THR A 446 9.72 -11.73 8.10
N TYR A 447 8.90 -12.65 7.62
CA TYR A 447 8.74 -13.99 8.20
C TYR A 447 9.85 -14.93 7.73
N VAL A 448 10.36 -14.76 6.50
CA VAL A 448 11.53 -15.50 5.99
C VAL A 448 12.77 -15.12 6.80
N ASP A 449 13.02 -13.83 7.00
CA ASP A 449 14.10 -13.31 7.85
C ASP A 449 14.08 -13.95 9.24
N LYS A 450 12.89 -14.00 9.86
CA LYS A 450 12.70 -14.61 11.18
C LYS A 450 12.96 -16.12 11.16
N ALA A 451 12.53 -16.83 10.11
CA ALA A 451 12.73 -18.27 9.99
C ALA A 451 14.22 -18.62 9.76
N VAL A 452 14.90 -17.87 8.89
CA VAL A 452 16.34 -18.01 8.63
C VAL A 452 17.13 -17.66 9.89
N GLY A 453 16.81 -16.53 10.54
CA GLY A 453 17.44 -16.13 11.80
C GLY A 453 18.95 -15.91 11.67
N GLY A 454 19.41 -15.44 10.51
CA GLY A 454 20.83 -15.18 10.23
C GLY A 454 21.70 -16.43 10.03
N LYS A 455 21.12 -17.63 9.91
CA LYS A 455 21.88 -18.88 9.74
C LYS A 455 22.61 -18.99 8.39
N PHE A 456 22.11 -18.32 7.36
CA PHE A 456 22.67 -18.28 6.02
C PHE A 456 22.17 -17.03 5.29
N HIS A 457 22.88 -16.62 4.24
CA HIS A 457 22.40 -15.60 3.31
C HIS A 457 21.44 -16.22 2.30
N TYR A 458 20.36 -15.50 2.01
CA TYR A 458 19.47 -15.84 0.92
C TYR A 458 19.30 -14.67 -0.04
N ASP A 459 18.92 -14.99 -1.26
CA ASP A 459 18.63 -14.03 -2.30
C ASP A 459 17.24 -14.30 -2.91
N VAL A 460 16.68 -13.31 -3.60
CA VAL A 460 15.32 -13.34 -4.15
C VAL A 460 15.37 -13.17 -5.66
N TYR A 461 14.72 -14.10 -6.36
CA TYR A 461 14.65 -14.16 -7.81
C TYR A 461 13.19 -14.17 -8.28
N PRO A 462 12.91 -13.69 -9.50
CA PRO A 462 11.65 -14.00 -10.17
C PRO A 462 11.34 -15.50 -10.16
N LEU A 463 10.06 -15.87 -10.27
CA LEU A 463 9.72 -17.29 -10.45
C LEU A 463 10.40 -17.85 -11.71
N PRO A 464 10.83 -19.13 -11.66
CA PRO A 464 11.26 -19.81 -12.86
C PRO A 464 10.17 -19.80 -13.94
N GLY A 465 10.57 -19.63 -15.20
CA GLY A 465 9.62 -19.49 -16.32
C GLY A 465 8.97 -18.10 -16.45
N GLY A 466 9.27 -17.17 -15.54
CA GLY A 466 9.03 -15.74 -15.71
C GLY A 466 7.59 -15.24 -15.52
N ALA A 467 6.61 -16.12 -15.42
CA ALA A 467 5.23 -15.74 -15.10
C ALA A 467 5.03 -15.63 -13.58
N MET A 468 4.61 -14.45 -13.10
CA MET A 468 4.46 -14.15 -11.67
C MET A 468 3.15 -13.43 -11.40
N THR A 469 2.36 -13.98 -10.48
CA THR A 469 1.17 -13.27 -10.00
C THR A 469 1.55 -12.07 -9.16
N VAL A 470 0.92 -10.93 -9.48
CA VAL A 470 0.83 -9.77 -8.61
C VAL A 470 -0.17 -10.06 -7.52
N GLU A 471 0.26 -9.87 -6.28
CA GLU A 471 -0.54 -10.17 -5.10
C GLU A 471 -0.69 -8.94 -4.19
N GLY A 472 -1.75 -8.96 -3.38
CA GLY A 472 -2.03 -7.94 -2.37
C GLY A 472 -3.12 -6.97 -2.82
N THR A 473 -3.61 -6.19 -1.86
CA THR A 473 -4.90 -5.51 -1.97
C THR A 473 -4.81 -4.11 -2.59
N ASN A 474 -5.96 -3.66 -3.05
CA ASN A 474 -6.26 -2.28 -3.41
C ASN A 474 -7.00 -1.58 -2.26
N LEU A 475 -7.25 -0.28 -2.39
CA LEU A 475 -8.10 0.51 -1.51
C LEU A 475 -9.41 0.83 -2.22
N VAL A 476 -10.52 0.74 -1.49
CA VAL A 476 -11.86 1.13 -1.96
C VAL A 476 -12.48 2.13 -1.00
N MET A 477 -13.35 2.99 -1.53
CA MET A 477 -14.23 3.87 -0.75
C MET A 477 -15.67 3.40 -0.90
N PHE A 478 -16.45 3.53 0.16
CA PHE A 478 -17.87 3.20 0.15
C PHE A 478 -18.73 4.47 0.12
N LYS A 479 -19.99 4.29 -0.27
CA LYS A 479 -21.08 5.26 -0.11
C LYS A 479 -22.22 4.58 0.64
N GLY A 480 -23.03 5.36 1.36
CA GLY A 480 -24.13 4.83 2.16
C GLY A 480 -24.77 5.94 2.99
N SER A 481 -25.92 5.67 3.60
CA SER A 481 -26.66 6.67 4.38
C SER A 481 -25.91 7.21 5.59
N GLU A 482 -24.95 6.46 6.13
CA GLU A 482 -24.10 6.85 7.27
C GLU A 482 -22.73 7.43 6.85
N ILE A 483 -22.44 7.53 5.54
CA ILE A 483 -21.16 8.07 5.03
C ILE A 483 -21.41 9.41 4.36
N THR A 484 -20.77 10.47 4.87
CA THR A 484 -20.92 11.82 4.32
C THR A 484 -19.97 12.07 3.14
N PRO A 485 -20.30 13.01 2.22
CA PRO A 485 -19.38 13.43 1.17
C PRO A 485 -18.03 13.94 1.72
N GLU A 486 -18.03 14.57 2.89
CA GLU A 486 -16.83 15.06 3.58
C GLU A 486 -15.93 13.89 4.01
N GLN A 487 -16.51 12.80 4.52
CA GLN A 487 -15.75 11.58 4.85
C GLN A 487 -15.14 10.94 3.60
N GLN A 488 -15.86 10.92 2.47
CA GLN A 488 -15.30 10.40 1.22
C GLN A 488 -14.16 11.27 0.69
N LYS A 489 -14.28 12.60 0.77
CA LYS A 489 -13.21 13.55 0.43
C LYS A 489 -11.99 13.39 1.33
N ALA A 490 -12.20 13.20 2.63
CA ALA A 490 -11.13 12.93 3.60
C ALA A 490 -10.44 11.59 3.31
N ALA A 491 -11.22 10.53 3.03
CA ALA A 491 -10.69 9.23 2.65
C ALA A 491 -9.88 9.31 1.34
N TRP A 492 -10.35 10.04 0.33
CA TRP A 492 -9.60 10.27 -0.90
C TRP A 492 -8.29 11.02 -0.65
N THR A 493 -8.30 12.05 0.21
CA THR A 493 -7.09 12.78 0.61
C THR A 493 -6.06 11.83 1.21
N PHE A 494 -6.48 10.95 2.13
CA PHE A 494 -5.60 9.93 2.71
C PHE A 494 -5.13 8.91 1.67
N ILE A 495 -6.00 8.39 0.80
CA ILE A 495 -5.63 7.44 -0.26
C ILE A 495 -4.57 8.04 -1.18
N ARG A 496 -4.74 9.29 -1.63
CA ARG A 496 -3.78 9.98 -2.48
C ARG A 496 -2.44 10.17 -1.77
N TRP A 497 -2.46 10.53 -0.49
CA TRP A 497 -1.25 10.66 0.33
C TRP A 497 -0.56 9.30 0.54
N LEU A 498 -1.27 8.27 1.01
CA LEU A 498 -0.76 6.94 1.33
C LEU A 498 -0.16 6.24 0.10
N THR A 499 -0.69 6.56 -1.08
CA THR A 499 -0.20 6.04 -2.35
C THR A 499 0.82 6.95 -3.02
N SER A 500 1.21 8.08 -2.42
CA SER A 500 2.24 8.99 -2.92
C SER A 500 3.67 8.45 -2.71
N PRO A 501 4.71 9.05 -3.32
CA PRO A 501 6.02 8.42 -3.42
C PRO A 501 6.69 8.08 -2.08
N ILE A 502 6.63 8.99 -1.11
CA ILE A 502 7.30 8.84 0.19
C ILE A 502 6.62 7.79 1.08
N PRO A 503 5.29 7.83 1.32
CA PRO A 503 4.58 6.78 2.05
C PRO A 503 4.75 5.40 1.41
N GLN A 504 4.76 5.30 0.07
CA GLN A 504 5.02 4.03 -0.64
C GLN A 504 6.44 3.51 -0.43
N ALA A 505 7.45 4.39 -0.41
CA ALA A 505 8.82 3.98 -0.09
C ALA A 505 8.93 3.51 1.37
N LYS A 506 8.38 4.26 2.33
CA LYS A 506 8.32 3.89 3.75
C LYS A 506 7.62 2.54 3.96
N TRP A 507 6.45 2.35 3.35
CA TRP A 507 5.70 1.10 3.37
C TRP A 507 6.52 -0.07 2.84
N SER A 508 7.19 0.13 1.70
CA SER A 508 8.01 -0.90 1.07
C SER A 508 9.20 -1.33 1.92
N MET A 509 9.95 -0.37 2.47
CA MET A 509 11.10 -0.62 3.34
C MET A 509 10.71 -1.35 4.64
N ALA A 510 9.54 -1.05 5.19
CA ALA A 510 9.08 -1.64 6.44
C ALA A 510 8.52 -3.07 6.29
N THR A 511 7.99 -3.44 5.12
CA THR A 511 7.14 -4.64 5.00
C THR A 511 7.63 -5.74 4.07
N GLY A 512 8.28 -5.39 2.95
CA GLY A 512 8.53 -6.35 1.86
C GLY A 512 7.71 -6.11 0.60
N TYR A 513 6.63 -5.32 0.68
CA TYR A 513 5.88 -4.89 -0.51
C TYR A 513 6.74 -4.04 -1.45
N PHE A 514 6.36 -3.94 -2.72
CA PHE A 514 7.00 -3.04 -3.69
C PHE A 514 6.32 -1.67 -3.67
N PRO A 515 7.07 -0.57 -3.86
CA PRO A 515 6.46 0.73 -4.12
C PRO A 515 5.73 0.66 -5.47
N ILE A 516 4.48 1.11 -5.48
CA ILE A 516 3.65 1.10 -6.70
C ILE A 516 4.04 2.21 -7.71
N ARG A 517 4.81 3.21 -7.26
CA ARG A 517 5.21 4.38 -8.03
C ARG A 517 6.66 4.31 -8.47
N GLN A 518 6.97 4.64 -9.73
CA GLN A 518 8.32 4.77 -10.26
C GLN A 518 9.14 5.81 -9.50
N SER A 519 8.53 6.94 -9.15
CA SER A 519 9.16 8.01 -8.37
C SER A 519 9.60 7.58 -6.98
N SER A 520 8.89 6.65 -6.31
CA SER A 520 9.33 6.07 -5.03
C SER A 520 10.68 5.39 -5.16
N TRP A 521 10.94 4.71 -6.29
CA TRP A 521 12.22 4.05 -6.53
C TRP A 521 13.37 5.04 -6.67
N LYS A 522 13.10 6.29 -7.05
CA LYS A 522 14.10 7.34 -7.29
C LYS A 522 14.40 8.19 -6.06
N LEU A 523 13.66 8.01 -4.96
CA LEU A 523 13.89 8.74 -3.72
C LEU A 523 15.24 8.34 -3.09
N ASP A 524 15.99 9.33 -2.59
CA ASP A 524 17.29 9.09 -1.93
C ASP A 524 17.18 8.06 -0.79
N ILE A 525 16.14 8.17 0.04
CA ILE A 525 15.88 7.22 1.14
C ILE A 525 15.71 5.78 0.65
N TYR A 526 15.12 5.59 -0.53
CA TYR A 526 14.87 4.26 -1.09
C TYR A 526 16.08 3.76 -1.87
N GLN A 527 16.82 4.64 -2.55
CA GLN A 527 18.11 4.32 -3.17
C GLN A 527 19.14 3.84 -2.14
N GLU A 528 19.16 4.45 -0.95
CA GLU A 528 19.99 3.96 0.16
C GLU A 528 19.58 2.54 0.58
N TYR A 529 18.29 2.32 0.81
CA TYR A 529 17.75 1.01 1.17
C TYR A 529 18.03 -0.08 0.12
N LEU A 530 18.07 0.27 -1.17
CA LEU A 530 18.39 -0.66 -2.26
C LEU A 530 19.84 -1.14 -2.24
N LYS A 531 20.77 -0.43 -1.60
CA LYS A 531 22.16 -0.90 -1.43
C LYS A 531 22.22 -2.15 -0.57
N ASP A 532 21.42 -2.19 0.49
CA ASP A 532 21.30 -3.34 1.39
C ASP A 532 20.31 -4.39 0.87
N ASN A 533 19.47 -4.04 -0.10
CA ASN A 533 18.45 -4.91 -0.68
C ASN A 533 18.56 -4.99 -2.23
N PRO A 534 19.74 -5.35 -2.78
CA PRO A 534 20.01 -5.24 -4.21
C PRO A 534 19.12 -6.15 -5.06
N TRP A 535 18.57 -7.23 -4.48
CA TRP A 535 17.64 -8.14 -5.16
C TRP A 535 16.41 -7.45 -5.73
N ARG A 536 15.96 -6.35 -5.09
CA ARG A 536 14.80 -5.57 -5.56
C ARG A 536 15.03 -4.96 -6.94
N ASN A 537 16.28 -4.62 -7.28
CA ASN A 537 16.64 -4.05 -8.58
C ASN A 537 16.41 -5.03 -9.74
N ARG A 538 16.31 -6.35 -9.48
CA ARG A 538 15.94 -7.34 -10.49
C ARG A 538 14.49 -7.18 -10.98
N PHE A 539 13.62 -6.65 -10.12
CA PHE A 539 12.19 -6.55 -10.40
C PHE A 539 11.78 -5.22 -11.03
N LEU A 540 12.52 -4.13 -10.77
CA LEU A 540 12.24 -2.82 -11.36
C LEU A 540 12.07 -2.86 -12.90
N PRO A 541 13.01 -3.42 -13.69
CA PRO A 541 12.85 -3.45 -15.14
C PRO A 541 11.72 -4.38 -15.60
N ILE A 542 11.29 -5.35 -14.77
CA ILE A 542 10.11 -6.20 -15.03
C ILE A 542 8.84 -5.36 -14.87
N PHE A 543 8.73 -4.54 -13.82
CA PHE A 543 7.60 -3.61 -13.65
C PHE A 543 7.52 -2.57 -14.76
N GLU A 544 8.67 -2.13 -15.28
CA GLU A 544 8.76 -1.19 -16.41
C GLU A 544 8.49 -1.85 -17.78
N GLY A 545 8.32 -3.19 -17.84
CA GLY A 545 8.14 -3.92 -19.09
C GLY A 545 9.37 -3.93 -20.00
N LYS A 546 10.57 -3.72 -19.43
CA LYS A 546 11.85 -3.64 -20.17
C LYS A 546 12.57 -4.98 -20.30
N VAL A 547 12.01 -6.07 -19.74
CA VAL A 547 12.62 -7.41 -19.80
C VAL A 547 11.66 -8.37 -20.50
N ASN A 548 12.11 -8.94 -21.62
CA ASN A 548 11.38 -9.98 -22.33
C ASN A 548 11.38 -11.29 -21.54
N GLY A 549 10.31 -12.08 -21.68
CA GLY A 549 10.18 -13.39 -21.04
C GLY A 549 9.63 -13.37 -19.61
N TYR A 550 9.38 -12.19 -19.04
CA TYR A 550 8.64 -12.06 -17.79
C TYR A 550 7.20 -11.60 -18.05
N GLN A 551 6.26 -12.18 -17.32
CA GLN A 551 4.85 -11.85 -17.38
C GLN A 551 4.33 -11.58 -15.97
N LEU A 552 3.91 -10.34 -15.71
CA LEU A 552 3.19 -10.01 -14.48
C LEU A 552 1.71 -10.26 -14.70
N LEU A 553 1.11 -11.03 -13.78
CA LEU A 553 -0.25 -11.53 -13.91
C LEU A 553 -1.16 -10.91 -12.87
N ILE A 554 -2.34 -10.47 -13.29
CA ILE A 554 -3.46 -10.15 -12.39
C ILE A 554 -4.42 -11.33 -12.44
N THR A 555 -4.90 -11.76 -11.28
CA THR A 555 -5.87 -12.86 -11.25
C THR A 555 -7.24 -12.39 -11.77
N PRO A 556 -8.08 -13.29 -12.33
CA PRO A 556 -9.40 -12.90 -12.79
C PRO A 556 -10.23 -12.19 -11.71
N ALA A 557 -10.66 -10.97 -12.00
CA ALA A 557 -11.55 -10.18 -11.13
C ALA A 557 -13.01 -10.66 -11.30
N SER A 558 -13.30 -11.89 -10.89
CA SER A 558 -14.65 -12.48 -10.89
C SER A 558 -14.93 -13.23 -9.59
N SER A 559 -16.20 -13.34 -9.22
CA SER A 559 -16.61 -14.15 -8.08
C SER A 559 -16.32 -15.64 -8.31
N ALA A 560 -16.54 -16.11 -9.55
CA ALA A 560 -16.26 -17.47 -9.93
C ALA A 560 -14.80 -17.87 -9.66
N TRP A 561 -13.85 -17.00 -10.00
CA TRP A 561 -12.45 -17.21 -9.65
C TRP A 561 -12.23 -17.13 -8.14
N GLY A 562 -12.85 -16.16 -7.46
CA GLY A 562 -12.83 -16.05 -6.00
C GLY A 562 -13.17 -17.35 -5.28
N LYS A 563 -14.20 -18.07 -5.73
CA LYS A 563 -14.60 -19.40 -5.23
C LYS A 563 -13.56 -20.48 -5.60
N ALA A 564 -13.16 -20.54 -6.87
CA ALA A 564 -12.29 -21.59 -7.42
C ALA A 564 -10.88 -21.62 -6.79
N ARG A 565 -10.36 -20.51 -6.25
CA ARG A 565 -9.03 -20.46 -5.59
C ARG A 565 -8.86 -21.50 -4.48
N ARG A 566 -9.94 -21.76 -3.71
CA ARG A 566 -9.91 -22.80 -2.66
C ARG A 566 -9.85 -24.19 -3.27
N ASP A 567 -10.56 -24.43 -4.36
CA ASP A 567 -10.54 -25.70 -5.08
C ASP A 567 -9.17 -26.00 -5.67
N VAL A 568 -8.48 -25.00 -6.24
CA VAL A 568 -7.09 -25.16 -6.73
C VAL A 568 -6.20 -25.71 -5.63
N SER A 569 -6.22 -25.07 -4.45
CA SER A 569 -5.35 -25.45 -3.33
C SER A 569 -5.67 -26.86 -2.81
N ASN A 570 -6.96 -27.21 -2.74
CA ASN A 570 -7.41 -28.53 -2.32
C ASN A 570 -7.04 -29.63 -3.33
N LEU A 571 -7.28 -29.39 -4.62
CA LEU A 571 -6.98 -30.33 -5.70
C LEU A 571 -5.48 -30.54 -5.84
N ALA A 572 -4.68 -29.47 -5.76
CA ALA A 572 -3.23 -29.59 -5.77
C ALA A 572 -2.73 -30.42 -4.59
N SER A 573 -3.28 -30.21 -3.38
CA SER A 573 -2.93 -31.07 -2.23
C SER A 573 -3.28 -32.55 -2.46
N GLN A 574 -4.38 -32.87 -3.16
CA GLN A 574 -4.74 -34.25 -3.46
C GLN A 574 -3.77 -34.87 -4.48
N VAL A 575 -3.39 -34.11 -5.51
CA VAL A 575 -2.39 -34.54 -6.51
C VAL A 575 -1.04 -34.82 -5.85
N LEU A 576 -0.54 -33.90 -5.02
CA LEU A 576 0.75 -34.08 -4.32
C LEU A 576 0.75 -35.33 -3.43
N LYS A 577 -0.41 -35.70 -2.86
CA LYS A 577 -0.59 -36.91 -2.04
C LYS A 577 -0.86 -38.18 -2.86
N GLY A 578 -0.91 -38.09 -4.19
CA GLY A 578 -1.22 -39.21 -5.08
C GLY A 578 -2.68 -39.70 -4.98
N GLN A 579 -3.60 -38.90 -4.47
CA GLN A 579 -5.00 -39.27 -4.29
C GLN A 579 -5.80 -39.18 -5.59
N ILE A 580 -5.41 -38.27 -6.48
CA ILE A 580 -5.98 -38.08 -7.82
C ILE A 580 -4.86 -37.75 -8.81
N THR A 581 -5.09 -37.97 -10.10
CA THR A 581 -4.12 -37.60 -11.13
C THR A 581 -4.15 -36.09 -11.42
N PRO A 582 -3.06 -35.50 -11.96
CA PRO A 582 -3.07 -34.10 -12.42
C PRO A 582 -4.19 -33.79 -13.43
N LYS A 583 -4.51 -34.77 -14.30
CA LYS A 583 -5.61 -34.68 -15.26
C LYS A 583 -6.97 -34.64 -14.60
N ASP A 584 -7.23 -35.51 -13.63
CA ASP A 584 -8.49 -35.50 -12.88
C ASP A 584 -8.66 -34.19 -12.11
N ALA A 585 -7.58 -33.68 -11.50
CA ALA A 585 -7.59 -32.39 -10.82
C ALA A 585 -7.94 -31.23 -11.78
N ALA A 586 -7.31 -31.18 -12.96
CA ALA A 586 -7.58 -30.16 -13.96
C ALA A 586 -9.03 -30.21 -14.47
N GLN A 587 -9.55 -31.42 -14.75
CA GLN A 587 -10.94 -31.61 -15.17
C GLN A 587 -11.95 -31.22 -14.07
N GLN A 588 -11.69 -31.60 -12.81
CA GLN A 588 -12.55 -31.23 -11.69
C GLN A 588 -12.58 -29.71 -11.49
N LEU A 589 -11.43 -29.05 -11.55
CA LEU A 589 -11.35 -27.60 -11.45
C LEU A 589 -12.12 -26.92 -12.60
N HIS A 590 -11.96 -27.41 -13.83
CA HIS A 590 -12.70 -26.92 -14.98
C HIS A 590 -14.22 -26.96 -14.76
N ASN A 591 -14.74 -28.11 -14.32
CA ASN A 591 -16.17 -28.29 -14.11
C ASN A 591 -16.71 -27.35 -13.02
N LYS A 592 -15.99 -27.22 -11.88
CA LYS A 592 -16.37 -26.30 -10.81
C LYS A 592 -16.32 -24.84 -11.25
N LEU A 593 -15.27 -24.44 -11.96
CA LEU A 593 -15.14 -23.08 -12.46
C LEU A 593 -16.26 -22.72 -13.44
N GLN A 594 -16.63 -23.63 -14.35
CA GLN A 594 -17.76 -23.42 -15.25
C GLN A 594 -19.09 -23.30 -14.50
N GLN A 595 -19.32 -24.12 -13.48
CA GLN A 595 -20.49 -23.99 -12.61
C GLN A 595 -20.53 -22.61 -11.95
N TYR A 596 -19.42 -22.14 -11.36
CA TYR A 596 -19.39 -20.84 -10.70
C TYR A 596 -19.59 -19.67 -11.66
N ILE A 597 -19.09 -19.76 -12.89
CA ILE A 597 -19.34 -18.76 -13.94
C ILE A 597 -20.83 -18.71 -14.28
N GLN A 598 -21.51 -19.86 -14.35
CA GLN A 598 -22.95 -19.91 -14.62
C GLN A 598 -23.77 -19.30 -13.47
N GLU A 599 -23.38 -19.57 -12.22
CA GLU A 599 -24.01 -18.97 -11.02
C GLU A 599 -23.83 -17.46 -10.95
N GLU A 600 -22.70 -16.92 -11.43
CA GLU A 600 -22.42 -15.46 -11.41
C GLU A 600 -23.22 -14.69 -12.46
N ASN A 601 -23.63 -15.35 -13.56
CA ASN A 601 -24.40 -14.76 -14.65
C ASN A 601 -25.93 -14.86 -14.47
N GLN A 602 -26.39 -15.47 -13.38
CA GLN A 602 -27.79 -15.52 -12.95
C GLN A 602 -28.06 -14.43 -11.91
#